data_AF-A0A4R6WDI1-F1
#
_entry.id   AF-A0A4R6WDI1-F1
#
_cell.length_a   1.000
_cell.length_b   1.000
_cell.length_c   1.000
_cell.angle_alpha   90.00
_cell.angle_beta   90.00
_cell.angle_gamma   90.00
#
_symmetry.space_group_name_H-M   'P 1'
#
loop_
_entity.id
_entity.type
_entity.pdbx_description
1 polymer ?
#
loop_
_entity_poly.entity_id
_entity_poly.type
_entity_poly.pdbx_seq_one_letter_code
_entity_poly.pdbx_strand_id
1 'polypeptide(L)'
;GDVVTNIKNEGAIYNEIINILNAKTDLFVDNGDGTFTHTTVDGKEVKFDANTLTMLDNNDGTYTFTNANGETVTVDVIGDVVTNIKNEGAIYNEIINILNAKTDLFVDNGDGTFTHTTVDGKEVKFDANTTSVEVADGVYTFKNGKGETIATIDTNVDAAEVTYDGTNSGLSSNNVKDAIDELVTNINAKKGDLSLETGVLEFLDNTNGTDKLLAAAKIGIVDGAITTEKIKDGEVKTADIADKNVTADKLGADPTDKGKVGVVQSDGSVVYQKIDVSNINAKNLTSGSTVLEVTGGIGATLVDASVKFANAEADKVLVTDDQGNVIWVDQSEVGEIVSADNGLTKTDKNIQLGGDLLKQTTIGTSADKTLAITGLDKKKTQAVNATEGFAQHLLAVDKNGDIIKALKAAMPKFFYMPSVMVPTAESQATQEGVTYNNTSRTGTINLYTIYKKQFGSPVMSSAGASSLPVLPASELGFHVTYATEGVFTIKSITAEGLMTYEVSSTANINVGSFINIVFSVKED
;
A
#
# COMPACT_ATOMS: atom_id res chain seq x y z
N GLY A 1 100.42 -32.82 -169.59
CA GLY A 1 100.16 -34.25 -169.34
C GLY A 1 100.53 -34.50 -167.90
N ASP A 2 99.65 -34.29 -166.92
CA ASP A 2 98.32 -34.88 -166.79
C ASP A 2 98.38 -36.40 -166.50
N VAL A 3 97.54 -36.85 -165.56
CA VAL A 3 97.21 -38.23 -165.15
C VAL A 3 97.91 -38.85 -163.90
N VAL A 4 99.10 -38.45 -163.43
CA VAL A 4 99.62 -38.95 -162.11
C VAL A 4 99.03 -38.17 -160.92
N THR A 5 98.36 -37.05 -161.20
CA THR A 5 97.70 -36.09 -160.30
C THR A 5 96.38 -36.60 -159.67
N ASN A 6 95.97 -37.87 -159.80
CA ASN A 6 94.62 -38.26 -159.36
C ASN A 6 94.45 -39.53 -158.47
N ILE A 7 95.50 -40.27 -158.06
CA ILE A 7 95.30 -41.51 -157.26
C ILE A 7 95.89 -41.53 -155.83
N LYS A 8 96.91 -40.74 -155.45
CA LYS A 8 97.42 -40.74 -154.03
C LYS A 8 96.77 -39.73 -153.09
N ASN A 9 95.81 -38.95 -153.59
CA ASN A 9 95.15 -37.85 -152.87
C ASN A 9 94.13 -38.26 -151.77
N GLU A 10 93.79 -39.54 -151.56
CA GLU A 10 92.81 -39.91 -150.51
C GLU A 10 93.42 -40.16 -149.11
N GLY A 11 94.65 -40.67 -149.01
CA GLY A 11 95.29 -40.97 -147.71
C GLY A 11 95.81 -39.75 -146.96
N ALA A 12 96.07 -38.65 -147.66
CA ALA A 12 96.54 -37.39 -147.07
C ALA A 12 95.40 -36.59 -146.42
N ILE A 13 94.18 -36.65 -146.97
CA ILE A 13 93.05 -35.81 -146.52
C ILE A 13 92.49 -36.26 -145.15
N TYR A 14 92.42 -37.56 -144.88
CA TYR A 14 91.83 -38.08 -143.62
C TYR A 14 92.69 -37.76 -142.38
N ASN A 15 94.01 -37.90 -142.50
CA ASN A 15 94.93 -37.61 -141.41
C ASN A 15 95.08 -36.10 -141.17
N GLU A 16 94.91 -35.28 -142.21
CA GLU A 16 94.90 -33.83 -142.08
C GLU A 16 93.61 -33.33 -141.40
N ILE A 17 92.45 -33.94 -141.68
CA ILE A 17 91.17 -33.60 -141.02
C ILE A 17 91.20 -33.94 -139.51
N ILE A 18 91.73 -35.10 -139.10
CA ILE A 18 91.84 -35.46 -137.68
C ILE A 18 92.80 -34.52 -136.94
N ASN A 19 93.94 -34.19 -137.55
CA ASN A 19 94.89 -33.26 -136.95
C ASN A 19 94.33 -31.83 -136.87
N ILE A 20 93.48 -31.40 -137.81
CA ILE A 20 92.82 -30.09 -137.77
C ILE A 20 91.69 -30.05 -136.72
N LEU A 21 90.93 -31.13 -136.53
CA LEU A 21 89.86 -31.20 -135.52
C LEU A 21 90.44 -31.21 -134.10
N ASN A 22 91.44 -32.04 -133.84
CA ASN A 22 92.09 -32.10 -132.52
C ASN A 22 92.89 -30.83 -132.19
N ALA A 23 93.30 -30.04 -133.19
CA ALA A 23 93.99 -28.77 -132.98
C ALA A 23 93.06 -27.54 -132.89
N LYS A 24 91.72 -27.70 -132.99
CA LYS A 24 90.77 -26.57 -133.06
C LYS A 24 89.51 -26.66 -132.18
N THR A 25 89.41 -27.57 -131.22
CA THR A 25 88.22 -27.67 -130.33
C THR A 25 88.57 -27.56 -128.86
N ASP A 26 87.75 -26.81 -128.13
CA ASP A 26 87.81 -26.66 -126.68
C ASP A 26 87.37 -27.95 -125.97
N LEU A 27 87.85 -28.15 -124.74
CA LEU A 27 87.53 -29.28 -123.88
C LEU A 27 86.77 -28.81 -122.64
N PHE A 28 85.60 -29.37 -122.42
CA PHE A 28 84.78 -29.08 -121.25
C PHE A 28 84.71 -30.31 -120.34
N VAL A 29 85.07 -30.14 -119.08
CA VAL A 29 85.15 -31.24 -118.10
C VAL A 29 84.31 -30.90 -116.87
N ASP A 30 83.41 -31.81 -116.52
CA ASP A 30 82.79 -31.85 -115.20
C ASP A 30 83.78 -32.43 -114.20
N ASN A 31 84.09 -31.70 -113.13
CA ASN A 31 85.05 -32.15 -112.11
C ASN A 31 84.43 -33.12 -111.09
N GLY A 32 83.11 -33.33 -111.13
CA GLY A 32 82.39 -34.24 -110.25
C GLY A 32 82.14 -33.71 -108.83
N ASP A 33 82.47 -32.45 -108.54
CA ASP A 33 82.26 -31.79 -107.23
C ASP A 33 81.25 -30.63 -107.29
N GLY A 34 80.48 -30.55 -108.39
CA GLY A 34 79.56 -29.45 -108.65
C GLY A 34 80.23 -28.21 -109.23
N THR A 35 81.55 -28.26 -109.44
CA THR A 35 82.28 -27.30 -110.26
C THR A 35 82.63 -27.89 -111.62
N PHE A 36 82.65 -27.04 -112.63
CA PHE A 36 82.97 -27.43 -114.00
C PHE A 36 84.15 -26.61 -114.50
N THR A 37 85.03 -27.24 -115.27
CA THR A 37 86.20 -26.60 -115.87
C THR A 37 86.06 -26.56 -117.39
N HIS A 38 86.09 -25.36 -117.93
CA HIS A 38 86.23 -25.16 -119.38
C HIS A 38 87.68 -24.89 -119.74
N THR A 39 88.23 -25.67 -120.68
CA THR A 39 89.59 -25.48 -121.22
C THR A 39 89.50 -25.06 -122.68
N THR A 40 89.99 -23.86 -123.00
CA THR A 40 90.00 -23.37 -124.37
C THR A 40 91.12 -24.03 -125.20
N VAL A 41 91.03 -23.95 -126.54
CA VAL A 41 91.96 -24.51 -127.53
C VAL A 41 93.43 -24.13 -127.32
N ASP A 42 93.71 -23.00 -126.66
CA ASP A 42 95.03 -22.50 -126.26
C ASP A 42 95.47 -22.92 -124.85
N GLY A 43 94.68 -23.78 -124.19
CA GLY A 43 95.02 -24.49 -122.94
C GLY A 43 94.66 -23.76 -121.64
N LYS A 44 93.81 -22.72 -121.68
CA LYS A 44 93.45 -21.92 -120.50
C LYS A 44 92.15 -22.39 -119.84
N GLU A 45 92.18 -22.60 -118.53
CA GLU A 45 91.05 -23.13 -117.75
C GLU A 45 90.26 -22.06 -116.99
N VAL A 46 88.91 -22.16 -116.99
CA VAL A 46 87.98 -21.36 -116.16
C VAL A 46 87.06 -22.30 -115.38
N LYS A 47 86.88 -22.04 -114.09
CA LYS A 47 86.00 -22.82 -113.19
C LYS A 47 84.78 -22.02 -112.74
N PHE A 48 83.62 -22.68 -112.73
CA PHE A 48 82.35 -22.15 -112.21
C PHE A 48 81.79 -23.12 -111.18
N ASP A 49 81.30 -22.59 -110.05
CA ASP A 49 80.72 -23.36 -108.95
C ASP A 49 79.20 -23.22 -108.96
N ALA A 50 78.49 -24.35 -109.03
CA ALA A 50 77.04 -24.41 -109.02
C ALA A 50 76.44 -24.47 -107.61
N ASN A 51 77.27 -24.58 -106.56
CA ASN A 51 76.82 -24.68 -105.17
C ASN A 51 76.62 -23.27 -104.55
N THR A 52 75.38 -22.80 -104.48
CA THR A 52 75.06 -21.40 -104.10
C THR A 52 74.23 -21.24 -102.81
N LEU A 53 73.92 -22.33 -102.11
CA LEU A 53 73.14 -22.34 -100.88
C LEU A 53 74.05 -22.38 -99.65
N THR A 54 73.69 -21.62 -98.61
CA THR A 54 74.35 -21.64 -97.30
C THR A 54 73.37 -22.03 -96.20
N MET A 55 73.85 -22.66 -95.13
CA MET A 55 73.04 -23.08 -93.99
C MET A 55 73.64 -22.48 -92.71
N LEU A 56 72.77 -21.95 -91.85
CA LEU A 56 73.07 -21.47 -90.51
C LEU A 56 72.38 -22.35 -89.47
N ASP A 57 73.15 -22.85 -88.50
CA ASP A 57 72.61 -23.45 -87.28
C ASP A 57 72.29 -22.33 -86.28
N ASN A 58 71.05 -22.25 -85.78
CA ASN A 58 70.64 -21.24 -84.80
C ASN A 58 70.97 -21.65 -83.35
N ASN A 59 71.59 -22.82 -83.14
CA ASN A 59 71.98 -23.40 -81.85
C ASN A 59 70.82 -23.72 -80.89
N ASP A 60 69.57 -23.67 -81.36
CA ASP A 60 68.37 -24.01 -80.60
C ASP A 60 67.61 -25.22 -81.18
N GLY A 61 68.21 -25.92 -82.15
CA GLY A 61 67.58 -27.03 -82.87
C GLY A 61 66.84 -26.61 -84.14
N THR A 62 66.86 -25.31 -84.46
CA THR A 62 66.39 -24.79 -85.74
C THR A 62 67.54 -24.44 -86.68
N TYR A 63 67.34 -24.65 -87.99
CA TYR A 63 68.34 -24.40 -89.03
C TYR A 63 67.79 -23.47 -90.10
N THR A 64 68.53 -22.41 -90.44
CA THR A 64 68.15 -21.42 -91.45
C THR A 64 68.98 -21.59 -92.72
N PHE A 65 68.33 -21.89 -93.84
CA PHE A 65 68.98 -22.02 -95.15
C PHE A 65 68.80 -20.72 -95.94
N THR A 66 69.90 -20.19 -96.51
CA THR A 66 69.91 -18.96 -97.31
C THR A 66 70.37 -19.25 -98.74
N ASN A 67 69.59 -18.83 -99.73
CA ASN A 67 69.96 -18.98 -101.14
C ASN A 67 70.87 -17.83 -101.64
N ALA A 68 71.37 -17.95 -102.88
CA ALA A 68 72.26 -16.97 -103.51
C ALA A 68 71.68 -15.54 -103.60
N ASN A 69 70.35 -15.41 -103.55
CA ASN A 69 69.63 -14.14 -103.61
C ASN A 69 69.36 -13.54 -102.20
N GLY A 70 69.68 -14.27 -101.13
CA GLY A 70 69.50 -13.84 -99.74
C GLY A 70 68.15 -14.22 -99.11
N GLU A 71 67.31 -15.03 -99.76
CA GLU A 71 66.04 -15.51 -99.17
C GLU A 71 66.30 -16.66 -98.18
N THR A 72 65.54 -16.71 -97.08
CA THR A 72 65.74 -17.69 -96.01
C THR A 72 64.52 -18.57 -95.71
N VAL A 73 64.77 -19.83 -95.31
CA VAL A 73 63.79 -20.79 -94.76
C VAL A 73 64.36 -21.38 -93.47
N THR A 74 63.54 -21.46 -92.42
CA THR A 74 63.93 -22.08 -91.14
C THR A 74 63.20 -23.41 -90.93
N VAL A 75 63.93 -24.44 -90.52
CA VAL A 75 63.43 -25.79 -90.17
C VAL A 75 63.63 -26.02 -88.67
N ASP A 76 62.58 -26.41 -87.93
CA ASP A 76 62.65 -26.75 -86.50
C ASP A 76 62.60 -28.27 -86.31
N VAL A 77 63.76 -28.87 -86.02
CA VAL A 77 63.88 -30.32 -85.90
C VAL A 77 63.31 -30.81 -84.56
N ILE A 78 63.52 -30.07 -83.47
CA ILE A 78 63.12 -30.52 -82.13
C ILE A 78 61.60 -30.39 -81.96
N GLY A 79 61.01 -29.29 -82.42
CA GLY A 79 59.55 -29.07 -82.37
C GLY A 79 58.77 -30.15 -83.10
N ASP A 80 59.25 -30.55 -84.29
CA ASP A 80 58.63 -31.59 -85.09
C ASP A 80 58.75 -32.98 -84.43
N VAL A 81 59.92 -33.33 -83.89
CA VAL A 81 60.12 -34.62 -83.19
C VAL A 81 59.20 -34.74 -81.97
N VAL A 82 59.08 -33.69 -81.16
CA VAL A 82 58.19 -33.69 -79.98
C VAL A 82 56.72 -33.82 -80.39
N THR A 83 56.33 -33.19 -81.50
CA THR A 83 54.98 -33.29 -82.04
C THR A 83 54.69 -34.72 -82.52
N ASN A 84 55.64 -35.36 -83.19
CA ASN A 84 55.50 -36.74 -83.64
C ASN A 84 55.38 -37.72 -82.45
N ILE A 85 56.17 -37.56 -81.38
CA ILE A 85 56.08 -38.42 -80.19
C ILE A 85 54.70 -38.33 -79.51
N LYS A 86 54.05 -37.16 -79.52
CA LYS A 86 52.74 -36.96 -78.90
C LYS A 86 51.57 -37.45 -79.77
N ASN A 87 51.66 -37.27 -81.08
CA ASN A 87 50.52 -37.49 -81.99
C ASN A 87 50.57 -38.84 -82.73
N GLU A 88 51.75 -39.45 -82.90
CA GLU A 88 51.86 -40.76 -83.55
C GLU A 88 51.76 -41.87 -82.51
N GLY A 89 50.53 -42.36 -82.31
CA GLY A 89 50.14 -43.31 -81.27
C GLY A 89 50.95 -44.61 -81.20
N ALA A 90 51.86 -44.94 -82.14
CA ALA A 90 52.74 -46.10 -81.97
C ALA A 90 53.75 -45.90 -80.83
N ILE A 91 54.51 -44.79 -80.85
CA ILE A 91 55.57 -44.53 -79.85
C ILE A 91 54.96 -44.23 -78.48
N TYR A 92 53.90 -43.41 -78.44
CA TYR A 92 53.21 -43.09 -77.18
C TYR A 92 52.58 -44.35 -76.55
N ASN A 93 51.92 -45.20 -77.34
CA ASN A 93 51.36 -46.45 -76.82
C ASN A 93 52.45 -47.46 -76.44
N GLU A 94 53.58 -47.49 -77.14
CA GLU A 94 54.70 -48.35 -76.77
C GLU A 94 55.32 -47.94 -75.43
N ILE A 95 55.43 -46.64 -75.15
CA ILE A 95 55.83 -46.13 -73.82
C ILE A 95 54.82 -46.58 -72.75
N ILE A 96 53.50 -46.44 -73.00
CA ILE A 96 52.47 -46.91 -72.07
C ILE A 96 52.55 -48.43 -71.86
N ASN A 97 52.75 -49.20 -72.93
CA ASN A 97 52.87 -50.64 -72.86
C ASN A 97 54.12 -51.07 -72.08
N ILE A 98 55.25 -50.38 -72.25
CA ILE A 98 56.47 -50.64 -71.48
C ILE A 98 56.25 -50.33 -70.00
N LEU A 99 55.57 -49.23 -69.67
CA LEU A 99 55.25 -48.89 -68.28
C LEU A 99 54.33 -49.95 -67.67
N ASN A 100 53.21 -50.27 -68.31
CA ASN A 100 52.28 -51.29 -67.84
C ASN A 100 52.92 -52.70 -67.75
N ALA A 101 53.85 -53.03 -68.66
CA ALA A 101 54.55 -54.31 -68.67
C ALA A 101 55.82 -54.33 -67.82
N LYS A 102 56.12 -53.29 -67.03
CA LYS A 102 57.29 -53.25 -66.14
C LYS A 102 57.04 -52.70 -64.75
N THR A 103 55.84 -52.21 -64.44
CA THR A 103 55.49 -51.72 -63.11
C THR A 103 54.56 -52.67 -62.39
N ASP A 104 54.80 -52.84 -61.10
CA ASP A 104 53.89 -53.55 -60.21
C ASP A 104 52.71 -52.65 -59.80
N LEU A 105 51.61 -53.29 -59.41
CA LEU A 105 50.43 -52.62 -58.86
C LEU A 105 50.30 -52.94 -57.36
N PHE A 106 50.01 -51.92 -56.55
CA PHE A 106 49.82 -52.06 -55.11
C PHE A 106 48.48 -51.43 -54.70
N VAL A 107 47.57 -52.25 -54.18
CA VAL A 107 46.20 -51.85 -53.86
C VAL A 107 45.91 -52.12 -52.38
N ASP A 108 45.38 -51.10 -51.69
CA ASP A 108 44.72 -51.26 -50.39
C ASP A 108 43.27 -51.70 -50.63
N ASN A 109 42.88 -52.85 -50.06
CA ASN A 109 41.54 -53.40 -50.24
C ASN A 109 40.50 -52.79 -49.29
N GLY A 110 40.91 -51.92 -48.36
CA GLY A 110 40.02 -51.21 -47.43
C GLY A 110 39.52 -52.05 -46.24
N ASP A 111 39.95 -53.30 -46.13
CA ASP A 111 39.66 -54.21 -45.01
C ASP A 111 40.91 -54.53 -44.17
N GLY A 112 42.01 -53.81 -44.39
CA GLY A 112 43.31 -54.03 -43.75
C GLY A 112 44.16 -55.10 -44.45
N THR A 113 43.66 -55.72 -45.52
CA THR A 113 44.48 -56.49 -46.47
C THR A 113 44.95 -55.62 -47.62
N PHE A 114 46.12 -55.95 -48.14
CA PHE A 114 46.71 -55.30 -49.31
C PHE A 114 47.02 -56.35 -50.37
N THR A 115 46.89 -55.97 -51.64
CA THR A 115 47.21 -56.80 -52.80
C THR A 115 48.38 -56.18 -53.56
N HIS A 116 49.49 -56.91 -53.65
CA HIS A 116 50.58 -56.59 -54.57
C HIS A 116 50.47 -57.51 -55.79
N THR A 117 50.35 -56.93 -56.98
CA THR A 117 50.33 -57.64 -58.25
C THR A 117 51.62 -57.34 -58.96
N THR A 118 52.48 -58.34 -59.10
CA THR A 118 53.71 -58.21 -59.88
C THR A 118 53.41 -58.07 -61.36
N VAL A 119 54.38 -57.57 -62.10
CA VAL A 119 54.33 -57.40 -63.57
C VAL A 119 53.91 -58.65 -64.35
N ASP A 120 54.13 -59.86 -63.83
CA ASP A 120 53.72 -61.14 -64.43
C ASP A 120 52.28 -61.55 -64.09
N GLY A 121 51.53 -60.67 -63.41
CA GLY A 121 50.14 -60.87 -63.01
C GLY A 121 49.96 -61.74 -61.76
N LYS A 122 51.04 -62.13 -61.07
CA LYS A 122 50.94 -62.88 -59.83
C LYS A 122 50.56 -61.97 -58.67
N GLU A 123 49.49 -62.34 -57.98
CA GLU A 123 49.04 -61.61 -56.79
C GLU A 123 49.61 -62.22 -55.51
N VAL A 124 50.13 -61.36 -54.64
CA VAL A 124 50.44 -61.67 -53.24
C VAL A 124 49.56 -60.79 -52.38
N LYS A 125 48.67 -61.43 -51.61
CA LYS A 125 47.86 -60.76 -50.60
C LYS A 125 48.53 -60.90 -49.24
N PHE A 126 48.71 -59.79 -48.56
CA PHE A 126 49.19 -59.75 -47.19
C PHE A 126 48.14 -59.06 -46.33
N ASP A 127 47.75 -59.74 -45.27
CA ASP A 127 46.85 -59.20 -44.26
C ASP A 127 47.69 -58.46 -43.21
N ALA A 128 47.45 -57.15 -43.09
CA ALA A 128 48.12 -56.34 -42.07
C ALA A 128 47.41 -56.46 -40.70
N ASN A 129 46.20 -57.04 -40.64
CA ASN A 129 45.49 -57.34 -39.40
C ASN A 129 46.06 -58.60 -38.77
N THR A 130 47.18 -58.43 -38.07
CA THR A 130 47.85 -59.53 -37.36
C THR A 130 47.26 -59.81 -35.98
N THR A 131 46.14 -59.20 -35.61
CA THR A 131 45.45 -59.47 -34.34
C THR A 131 44.00 -59.87 -34.58
N SER A 132 43.56 -60.88 -33.85
CA SER A 132 42.16 -61.33 -33.85
C SER A 132 41.64 -61.43 -32.42
N VAL A 133 40.32 -61.37 -32.26
CA VAL A 133 39.66 -61.49 -30.96
C VAL A 133 38.65 -62.62 -31.03
N GLU A 134 38.81 -63.60 -30.16
CA GLU A 134 37.82 -64.65 -29.94
C GLU A 134 36.99 -64.30 -28.70
N VAL A 135 35.67 -64.32 -28.84
CA VAL A 135 34.73 -64.04 -27.75
C VAL A 135 33.94 -65.30 -27.47
N ALA A 136 34.10 -65.83 -26.26
CA ALA A 136 33.33 -66.97 -25.79
C ALA A 136 32.92 -66.71 -24.34
N ASP A 137 31.62 -66.77 -24.07
CA ASP A 137 31.05 -66.60 -22.73
C ASP A 137 31.67 -65.43 -21.94
N GLY A 138 31.81 -64.24 -22.51
CA GLY A 138 32.37 -63.07 -21.79
C GLY A 138 33.89 -63.05 -21.62
N VAL A 139 34.61 -64.07 -22.10
CA VAL A 139 36.07 -64.06 -22.19
C VAL A 139 36.50 -63.60 -23.57
N TYR A 140 37.23 -62.49 -23.62
CA TYR A 140 37.82 -61.91 -24.82
C TYR A 140 39.28 -62.32 -24.91
N THR A 141 39.59 -63.23 -25.84
CA THR A 141 40.95 -63.72 -26.07
C THR A 141 41.53 -63.04 -27.31
N PHE A 142 42.49 -62.15 -27.09
CA PHE A 142 43.23 -61.49 -28.15
C PHE A 142 44.36 -62.42 -28.60
N LYS A 143 44.45 -62.69 -29.89
CA LYS A 143 45.47 -63.56 -30.50
C LYS A 143 46.33 -62.79 -31.51
N ASN A 144 47.60 -63.15 -31.62
CA ASN A 144 48.48 -62.66 -32.67
C ASN A 144 48.24 -63.40 -34.01
N GLY A 145 48.97 -63.03 -35.06
CA GLY A 145 48.82 -63.58 -36.41
C GLY A 145 49.24 -65.05 -36.54
N LYS A 146 49.80 -65.65 -35.48
CA LYS A 146 50.10 -67.09 -35.37
C LYS A 146 49.03 -67.86 -34.58
N GLY A 147 48.00 -67.18 -34.06
CA GLY A 147 46.97 -67.76 -33.22
C GLY A 147 47.34 -67.91 -31.73
N GLU A 148 48.48 -67.37 -31.30
CA GLU A 148 48.90 -67.41 -29.90
C GLU A 148 48.19 -66.30 -29.11
N THR A 149 47.75 -66.61 -27.88
CA THR A 149 47.08 -65.64 -27.02
C THR A 149 48.07 -64.59 -26.53
N ILE A 150 47.75 -63.32 -26.77
CA ILE A 150 48.54 -62.16 -26.31
C ILE A 150 47.94 -61.56 -25.04
N ALA A 151 46.62 -61.58 -24.89
CA ALA A 151 45.92 -61.11 -23.71
C ALA A 151 44.54 -61.75 -23.63
N THR A 152 44.05 -61.93 -22.41
CA THR A 152 42.67 -62.32 -22.14
C THR A 152 42.03 -61.27 -21.24
N ILE A 153 40.84 -60.83 -21.59
CA ILE A 153 39.98 -60.05 -20.70
C ILE A 153 38.80 -60.94 -20.37
N ASP A 154 38.72 -61.37 -19.11
CA ASP A 154 37.58 -62.14 -18.61
C ASP A 154 36.63 -61.19 -17.87
N THR A 155 35.43 -60.99 -18.41
CA THR A 155 34.41 -60.16 -17.76
C THR A 155 33.59 -60.91 -16.72
N ASN A 156 33.74 -62.23 -16.61
CA ASN A 156 33.05 -63.09 -15.64
C ASN A 156 33.89 -63.40 -14.42
N VAL A 157 35.01 -62.68 -14.25
CA VAL A 157 35.92 -62.85 -13.14
C VAL A 157 35.16 -62.92 -11.81
N ASP A 158 35.46 -63.95 -11.02
CA ASP A 158 34.84 -64.14 -9.71
C ASP A 158 35.14 -62.91 -8.85
N ALA A 159 34.18 -62.47 -8.03
CA ALA A 159 34.39 -61.39 -7.08
C ALA A 159 35.57 -61.65 -6.11
N ALA A 160 35.97 -62.91 -5.92
CA ALA A 160 37.18 -63.29 -5.18
C ALA A 160 38.48 -62.83 -5.85
N GLU A 161 38.49 -62.67 -7.17
CA GLU A 161 39.65 -62.27 -7.98
C GLU A 161 39.63 -60.78 -8.35
N VAL A 162 38.52 -60.08 -8.08
CA VAL A 162 38.42 -58.63 -8.24
C VAL A 162 39.01 -57.94 -7.01
N THR A 163 40.12 -57.23 -7.20
CA THR A 163 40.79 -56.49 -6.11
C THR A 163 39.89 -55.40 -5.52
N TYR A 164 39.96 -55.23 -4.21
CA TYR A 164 39.23 -54.20 -3.45
C TYR A 164 40.19 -53.36 -2.60
N ASP A 165 40.04 -52.03 -2.64
CA ASP A 165 40.75 -51.10 -1.76
C ASP A 165 39.89 -50.72 -0.55
N GLY A 166 40.21 -51.33 0.60
CA GLY A 166 39.51 -51.11 1.86
C GLY A 166 39.94 -49.87 2.66
N THR A 167 40.89 -49.07 2.15
CA THR A 167 41.50 -47.96 2.92
C THR A 167 40.47 -46.99 3.47
N ASN A 168 39.43 -46.68 2.70
CA ASN A 168 38.39 -45.73 3.11
C ASN A 168 37.23 -46.37 3.89
N SER A 169 36.95 -47.67 3.68
CA SER A 169 35.82 -48.37 4.33
C SER A 169 36.19 -48.93 5.71
N GLY A 170 37.49 -49.09 5.98
CA GLY A 170 37.98 -49.74 7.20
C GLY A 170 37.78 -51.26 7.20
N LEU A 171 37.40 -51.85 6.06
CA LEU A 171 37.40 -53.29 5.83
C LEU A 171 38.83 -53.75 5.55
N SER A 172 39.22 -54.90 6.09
CA SER A 172 40.55 -55.48 5.96
C SER A 172 40.74 -56.32 4.69
N SER A 173 39.64 -56.62 4.00
CA SER A 173 39.61 -57.43 2.78
C SER A 173 40.33 -56.78 1.59
N ASN A 174 40.96 -57.62 0.75
CA ASN A 174 41.70 -57.20 -0.44
C ASN A 174 41.02 -57.58 -1.77
N ASN A 175 39.88 -58.25 -1.71
CA ASN A 175 39.01 -58.56 -2.85
C ASN A 175 37.54 -58.28 -2.53
N VAL A 176 36.71 -58.19 -3.57
CA VAL A 176 35.30 -57.77 -3.44
C VAL A 176 34.46 -58.80 -2.67
N LYS A 177 34.68 -60.10 -2.90
CA LYS A 177 33.92 -61.15 -2.22
C LYS A 177 34.14 -61.11 -0.71
N ASP A 178 35.41 -61.11 -0.29
CA ASP A 178 35.76 -61.10 1.13
C ASP A 178 35.32 -59.79 1.80
N ALA A 179 35.38 -58.67 1.09
CA ALA A 179 34.87 -57.39 1.61
C ALA A 179 33.37 -57.43 1.89
N ILE A 180 32.58 -58.08 1.03
CA ILE A 180 31.14 -58.28 1.25
C ILE A 180 30.89 -59.22 2.44
N ASP A 181 31.63 -60.33 2.53
CA ASP A 181 31.50 -61.28 3.64
C ASP A 181 31.91 -60.65 4.99
N GLU A 182 32.98 -59.85 4.99
CA GLU A 182 33.44 -59.07 6.14
C GLU A 182 32.40 -58.01 6.53
N LEU A 183 31.78 -57.33 5.56
CA LEU A 183 30.72 -56.36 5.83
C LEU A 183 29.48 -57.04 6.44
N VAL A 184 29.04 -58.17 5.88
CA VAL A 184 27.91 -58.94 6.42
C VAL A 184 28.22 -59.45 7.83
N THR A 185 29.44 -59.92 8.06
CA THR A 185 29.90 -60.36 9.38
C THR A 185 29.93 -59.19 10.36
N ASN A 186 30.47 -58.04 9.96
CA ASN A 186 30.49 -56.83 10.76
C ASN A 186 29.07 -56.36 11.10
N ILE A 187 28.14 -56.35 10.14
CA ILE A 187 26.74 -55.97 10.38
C ILE A 187 26.07 -56.96 11.32
N ASN A 188 26.26 -58.27 11.15
CA ASN A 188 25.65 -59.27 12.01
C ASN A 188 26.23 -59.31 13.42
N ALA A 189 27.52 -59.00 13.57
CA ALA A 189 28.20 -58.96 14.87
C ALA A 189 28.03 -57.61 15.59
N LYS A 190 27.77 -56.52 14.85
CA LYS A 190 27.66 -55.16 15.39
C LYS A 190 26.25 -54.56 15.27
N LYS A 191 25.26 -55.27 14.72
CA LYS A 191 23.85 -54.88 14.86
C LYS A 191 23.57 -54.87 16.35
N GLY A 192 23.50 -53.66 16.91
CA GLY A 192 23.38 -53.51 18.34
C GLY A 192 22.06 -54.07 18.85
N ASP A 193 22.01 -54.26 20.16
CA ASP A 193 20.76 -54.49 20.86
C ASP A 193 20.05 -53.15 21.07
N LEU A 194 18.72 -53.18 20.99
CA LEU A 194 17.90 -52.08 21.46
C LEU A 194 17.65 -52.28 22.95
N SER A 195 18.12 -51.35 23.78
CA SER A 195 17.87 -51.39 25.23
C SER A 195 16.76 -50.44 25.62
N LEU A 196 15.85 -50.88 26.47
CA LEU A 196 14.77 -50.08 27.02
C LEU A 196 14.98 -49.85 28.52
N GLU A 197 14.50 -48.72 29.02
CA GLU A 197 14.45 -48.48 30.45
C GLU A 197 13.44 -49.44 31.09
N THR A 198 13.96 -50.37 31.91
CA THR A 198 13.16 -51.43 32.54
C THR A 198 12.09 -50.81 33.45
N GLY A 199 10.84 -51.27 33.29
CA GLY A 199 9.70 -50.76 34.05
C GLY A 199 9.11 -49.43 33.53
N VAL A 200 9.66 -48.88 32.46
CA VAL A 200 9.07 -47.72 31.75
C VAL A 200 8.55 -48.14 30.39
N LEU A 201 9.42 -48.76 29.60
CA LEU A 201 9.11 -49.24 28.26
C LEU A 201 9.27 -50.75 28.19
N GLU A 202 8.46 -51.39 27.34
CA GLU A 202 8.54 -52.82 27.07
C GLU A 202 8.53 -53.11 25.57
N PHE A 203 9.06 -54.28 25.23
CA PHE A 203 8.88 -54.82 23.90
C PHE A 203 7.52 -55.51 23.79
N LEU A 204 6.80 -55.20 22.71
CA LEU A 204 5.49 -55.78 22.43
C LEU A 204 5.61 -56.98 21.48
N ASP A 205 4.51 -57.70 21.27
CA ASP A 205 4.38 -58.82 20.34
C ASP A 205 5.45 -59.93 20.52
N ASN A 206 5.81 -60.23 21.78
CA ASN A 206 6.86 -61.21 22.15
C ASN A 206 8.23 -60.93 21.52
N THR A 207 8.52 -59.67 21.18
CA THR A 207 9.87 -59.27 20.75
C THR A 207 10.77 -58.99 21.95
N ASN A 208 12.07 -58.94 21.73
CA ASN A 208 13.06 -58.50 22.71
C ASN A 208 14.03 -57.51 22.04
N GLY A 209 14.96 -56.96 22.82
CA GLY A 209 15.93 -55.98 22.32
C GLY A 209 17.08 -56.57 21.51
N THR A 210 17.26 -57.89 21.54
CA THR A 210 18.42 -58.55 20.95
C THR A 210 18.39 -58.47 19.43
N ASP A 211 19.49 -58.04 18.82
CA ASP A 211 19.63 -57.86 17.36
C ASP A 211 18.61 -56.88 16.74
N LYS A 212 18.01 -55.99 17.54
CA LYS A 212 16.92 -55.09 17.08
C LYS A 212 17.33 -53.70 16.65
N LEU A 213 18.59 -53.27 16.80
CA LEU A 213 18.96 -51.92 16.37
C LEU A 213 18.76 -51.69 14.86
N LEU A 214 18.91 -52.74 14.04
CA LEU A 214 18.73 -52.70 12.57
C LEU A 214 17.52 -53.53 12.10
N ALA A 215 16.61 -53.88 13.01
CA ALA A 215 15.41 -54.66 12.69
C ALA A 215 14.17 -54.04 13.36
N ALA A 216 12.98 -54.34 12.86
CA ALA A 216 11.76 -53.84 13.48
C ALA A 216 11.58 -54.42 14.90
N ALA A 217 11.27 -53.52 15.85
CA ALA A 217 10.82 -53.83 17.19
C ALA A 217 9.62 -52.94 17.53
N LYS A 218 8.59 -53.51 18.16
CA LYS A 218 7.48 -52.72 18.70
C LYS A 218 7.77 -52.41 20.15
N ILE A 219 7.68 -51.14 20.50
CA ILE A 219 7.90 -50.65 21.87
C ILE A 219 6.59 -50.09 22.38
N GLY A 220 6.23 -50.47 23.60
CA GLY A 220 5.08 -49.96 24.33
C GLY A 220 5.50 -49.34 25.65
N ILE A 221 4.51 -48.80 26.35
CA ILE A 221 4.65 -48.35 27.74
C ILE A 221 4.16 -49.49 28.62
N VAL A 222 4.94 -49.86 29.62
CA VAL A 222 4.54 -50.89 30.60
C VAL A 222 3.28 -50.45 31.34
N ASP A 223 2.39 -51.38 31.67
CA ASP A 223 1.20 -51.07 32.46
C ASP A 223 1.57 -50.40 33.80
N GLY A 224 0.87 -49.30 34.13
CA GLY A 224 1.18 -48.48 35.30
C GLY A 224 2.52 -47.71 35.25
N ALA A 225 3.28 -47.76 34.15
CA ALA A 225 4.57 -47.08 34.06
C ALA A 225 4.46 -45.56 34.10
N ILE A 226 3.32 -44.98 33.71
CA ILE A 226 3.07 -43.55 33.83
C ILE A 226 2.61 -43.26 35.26
N THR A 227 3.58 -43.01 36.14
CA THR A 227 3.36 -42.61 37.53
C THR A 227 3.21 -41.09 37.64
N THR A 228 2.71 -40.60 38.78
CA THR A 228 2.57 -39.16 39.04
C THR A 228 3.88 -38.38 38.82
N GLU A 229 5.03 -38.93 39.19
CA GLU A 229 6.35 -38.29 38.99
C GLU A 229 6.73 -38.09 37.51
N LYS A 230 6.18 -38.90 36.60
CA LYS A 230 6.39 -38.79 35.15
C LYS A 230 5.39 -37.87 34.48
N ILE A 231 4.38 -37.42 35.20
CA ILE A 231 3.40 -36.43 34.74
C ILE A 231 3.80 -35.08 35.35
N LYS A 232 4.20 -34.15 34.50
CA LYS A 232 4.48 -32.79 34.95
C LYS A 232 3.20 -32.09 35.40
N ASP A 233 3.29 -31.30 36.48
CA ASP A 233 2.17 -30.50 36.99
C ASP A 233 1.52 -29.66 35.89
N GLY A 234 0.19 -29.79 35.78
CA GLY A 234 -0.63 -29.07 34.81
C GLY A 234 -0.69 -29.69 33.40
N GLU A 235 -0.01 -30.82 33.14
CA GLU A 235 -0.07 -31.47 31.82
C GLU A 235 -1.33 -32.30 31.61
N VAL A 236 -2.00 -32.78 32.67
CA VAL A 236 -3.35 -33.37 32.54
C VAL A 236 -4.36 -32.24 32.39
N LYS A 237 -4.65 -31.87 31.15
CA LYS A 237 -5.61 -30.82 30.79
C LYS A 237 -7.01 -31.41 30.69
N THR A 238 -8.01 -30.55 30.68
CA THR A 238 -9.42 -30.96 30.50
C THR A 238 -9.62 -31.79 29.23
N ALA A 239 -8.91 -31.50 28.15
CA ALA A 239 -9.03 -32.25 26.89
C ALA A 239 -8.45 -33.68 26.96
N ASP A 240 -7.52 -33.94 27.89
CA ASP A 240 -6.91 -35.26 28.09
C ASP A 240 -7.85 -36.20 28.87
N ILE A 241 -8.86 -35.64 29.54
CA ILE A 241 -9.91 -36.35 30.26
C ILE A 241 -11.22 -36.23 29.48
N ALA A 242 -11.66 -37.32 28.85
CA ALA A 242 -12.96 -37.32 28.17
C ALA A 242 -14.13 -36.98 29.13
N ASP A 243 -15.19 -36.38 28.58
CA ASP A 243 -16.37 -36.00 29.35
C ASP A 243 -16.92 -37.17 30.19
N LYS A 244 -17.23 -36.90 31.46
CA LYS A 244 -17.74 -37.87 32.45
C LYS A 244 -16.75 -38.98 32.85
N ASN A 245 -15.50 -38.94 32.39
CA ASN A 245 -14.51 -39.95 32.80
C ASN A 245 -14.07 -39.80 34.25
N VAL A 246 -14.19 -38.64 34.88
CA VAL A 246 -14.02 -38.48 36.34
C VAL A 246 -15.38 -38.74 36.99
N THR A 247 -15.59 -39.98 37.41
CA THR A 247 -16.83 -40.44 38.05
C THR A 247 -16.80 -40.17 39.56
N ALA A 248 -17.97 -40.29 40.21
CA ALA A 248 -18.09 -40.23 41.67
C ALA A 248 -17.11 -41.21 42.36
N ASP A 249 -17.05 -42.45 41.90
CA ASP A 249 -16.12 -43.47 42.40
C ASP A 249 -14.65 -43.05 42.27
N LYS A 250 -14.28 -42.36 41.18
CA LYS A 250 -12.91 -41.84 40.97
C LYS A 250 -12.58 -40.64 41.86
N LEU A 251 -13.59 -40.00 42.43
CA LEU A 251 -13.46 -38.97 43.47
C LEU A 251 -13.67 -39.54 44.88
N GLY A 252 -13.91 -40.85 45.02
CA GLY A 252 -14.13 -41.52 46.31
C GLY A 252 -15.52 -41.34 46.93
N ALA A 253 -16.54 -40.96 46.14
CA ALA A 253 -17.93 -40.82 46.61
C ALA A 253 -18.72 -42.13 46.49
N ASP A 254 -19.50 -42.46 47.53
CA ASP A 254 -20.44 -43.58 47.55
C ASP A 254 -21.86 -43.11 47.15
N PRO A 255 -22.74 -43.95 46.56
CA PRO A 255 -24.13 -43.58 46.29
C PRO A 255 -24.91 -43.04 47.49
N THR A 256 -24.56 -43.42 48.72
CA THR A 256 -25.14 -42.88 49.97
C THR A 256 -24.71 -41.45 50.30
N ASP A 257 -23.71 -40.90 49.59
CA ASP A 257 -23.24 -39.53 49.72
C ASP A 257 -24.08 -38.49 48.96
N LYS A 258 -25.22 -38.91 48.38
CA LYS A 258 -26.13 -38.00 47.68
C LYS A 258 -26.49 -36.79 48.55
N GLY A 259 -26.20 -35.58 48.03
CA GLY A 259 -26.47 -34.31 48.71
C GLY A 259 -25.33 -33.82 49.63
N LYS A 260 -24.21 -34.53 49.68
CA LYS A 260 -22.98 -34.10 50.35
C LYS A 260 -22.03 -33.41 49.35
N VAL A 261 -21.04 -32.70 49.86
CA VAL A 261 -19.93 -32.13 49.05
C VAL A 261 -18.60 -32.72 49.52
N GLY A 262 -17.61 -32.77 48.62
CA GLY A 262 -16.25 -33.16 49.00
C GLY A 262 -15.62 -32.06 49.84
N VAL A 263 -15.23 -32.39 51.06
CA VAL A 263 -14.56 -31.49 52.01
C VAL A 263 -13.17 -32.06 52.31
N VAL A 264 -12.15 -31.21 52.20
CA VAL A 264 -10.78 -31.61 52.55
C VAL A 264 -10.66 -31.80 54.06
N GLN A 265 -10.00 -32.87 54.46
CA GLN A 265 -9.72 -33.20 55.85
C GLN A 265 -8.33 -32.70 56.23
N SER A 266 -8.02 -32.75 57.53
CA SER A 266 -6.73 -32.32 58.06
C SER A 266 -5.52 -33.11 57.53
N ASP A 267 -5.73 -34.31 57.01
CA ASP A 267 -4.71 -35.15 56.38
C ASP A 267 -4.61 -34.93 54.85
N GLY A 268 -5.36 -33.96 54.30
CA GLY A 268 -5.41 -33.67 52.87
C GLY A 268 -6.32 -34.60 52.06
N SER A 269 -6.93 -35.62 52.67
CA SER A 269 -7.95 -36.44 52.02
C SER A 269 -9.22 -35.64 51.74
N VAL A 270 -10.03 -36.06 50.78
CA VAL A 270 -11.37 -35.49 50.53
C VAL A 270 -12.40 -36.48 51.03
N VAL A 271 -13.31 -36.03 51.90
CA VAL A 271 -14.44 -36.82 52.39
C VAL A 271 -15.74 -36.13 52.01
N TYR A 272 -16.70 -36.91 51.52
CA TYR A 272 -18.04 -36.40 51.25
C TYR A 272 -18.85 -36.33 52.54
N GLN A 273 -19.16 -35.11 52.96
CA GLN A 273 -19.94 -34.82 54.16
C GLN A 273 -20.95 -33.70 53.92
N LYS A 274 -21.98 -33.62 54.77
CA LYS A 274 -22.76 -32.38 54.84
C LYS A 274 -21.82 -31.27 55.32
N ILE A 275 -21.94 -30.09 54.71
CA ILE A 275 -21.15 -28.96 55.17
C ILE A 275 -21.60 -28.62 56.59
N ASP A 276 -20.66 -28.69 57.53
CA ASP A 276 -20.91 -28.15 58.87
C ASP A 276 -21.02 -26.63 58.76
N VAL A 277 -22.12 -26.06 59.25
CA VAL A 277 -22.33 -24.62 59.24
C VAL A 277 -21.25 -23.89 60.04
N SER A 278 -20.58 -24.55 61.01
CA SER A 278 -19.43 -23.99 61.72
C SER A 278 -18.22 -23.74 60.81
N ASN A 279 -18.12 -24.48 59.70
CA ASN A 279 -17.00 -24.40 58.75
C ASN A 279 -17.29 -23.41 57.60
N ILE A 280 -18.47 -22.80 57.58
CA ILE A 280 -18.83 -21.76 56.62
C ILE A 280 -18.68 -20.41 57.32
N ASN A 281 -17.90 -19.51 56.74
CA ASN A 281 -17.92 -18.11 57.16
C ASN A 281 -19.17 -17.43 56.59
N ALA A 282 -20.33 -17.77 57.16
CA ALA A 282 -21.60 -17.18 56.82
C ALA A 282 -21.56 -15.67 57.13
N LYS A 283 -22.23 -14.86 56.31
CA LYS A 283 -22.31 -13.43 56.55
C LYS A 283 -23.19 -13.18 57.77
N ASN A 284 -22.84 -12.13 58.51
CA ASN A 284 -23.67 -11.64 59.60
C ASN A 284 -24.98 -11.10 59.02
N LEU A 285 -26.10 -11.43 59.66
CA LEU A 285 -27.33 -10.67 59.54
C LEU A 285 -27.19 -9.45 60.45
N THR A 286 -26.98 -8.28 59.85
CA THR A 286 -26.82 -7.02 60.56
C THR A 286 -27.95 -6.07 60.18
N SER A 287 -28.49 -5.35 61.16
CA SER A 287 -29.32 -4.19 60.86
C SER A 287 -28.41 -3.00 60.54
N GLY A 288 -28.73 -2.28 59.46
CA GLY A 288 -28.13 -0.97 59.16
C GLY A 288 -28.80 0.19 59.90
N SER A 289 -29.86 -0.09 60.67
CA SER A 289 -30.62 0.90 61.43
C SER A 289 -30.58 0.60 62.92
N THR A 290 -30.50 1.64 63.74
CA THR A 290 -30.63 1.56 65.20
C THR A 290 -32.05 1.22 65.66
N VAL A 291 -33.04 1.30 64.76
CA VAL A 291 -34.45 1.01 65.04
C VAL A 291 -34.79 -0.48 64.89
N LEU A 292 -33.94 -1.27 64.23
CA LEU A 292 -34.08 -2.72 64.14
C LEU A 292 -32.95 -3.41 64.92
N GLU A 293 -33.33 -4.28 65.85
CA GLU A 293 -32.43 -5.11 66.63
C GLU A 293 -32.37 -6.51 66.01
N VAL A 294 -31.14 -7.00 65.76
CA VAL A 294 -30.89 -8.39 65.35
C VAL A 294 -30.19 -9.13 66.48
N THR A 295 -30.84 -10.16 67.02
CA THR A 295 -30.26 -11.03 68.05
C THR A 295 -29.74 -12.31 67.40
N GLY A 296 -28.52 -12.75 67.76
CA GLY A 296 -27.88 -13.92 67.17
C GLY A 296 -27.40 -13.72 65.72
N GLY A 297 -27.28 -12.48 65.25
CA GLY A 297 -27.01 -12.17 63.83
C GLY A 297 -25.61 -12.51 63.31
N ILE A 298 -24.63 -12.81 64.16
CA ILE A 298 -23.27 -13.15 63.72
C ILE A 298 -23.31 -14.52 63.02
N GLY A 299 -22.88 -14.58 61.75
CA GLY A 299 -22.94 -15.82 60.94
C GLY A 299 -24.35 -16.30 60.59
N ALA A 300 -25.39 -15.49 60.81
CA ALA A 300 -26.79 -15.95 60.76
C ALA A 300 -27.42 -16.08 59.37
N THR A 301 -26.70 -15.85 58.27
CA THR A 301 -27.30 -16.03 56.94
C THR A 301 -27.77 -17.47 56.64
N LEU A 302 -27.23 -18.45 57.38
CA LEU A 302 -27.55 -19.88 57.23
C LEU A 302 -27.93 -20.56 58.54
N VAL A 303 -28.09 -19.81 59.63
CA VAL A 303 -28.56 -20.32 60.94
C VAL A 303 -29.66 -19.40 61.48
N ASP A 304 -30.45 -19.89 62.44
CA ASP A 304 -31.59 -19.13 62.96
C ASP A 304 -31.17 -17.80 63.63
N ALA A 305 -31.86 -16.71 63.30
CA ALA A 305 -31.74 -15.40 63.97
C ALA A 305 -33.10 -14.73 64.13
N SER A 306 -33.20 -13.80 65.08
CA SER A 306 -34.42 -13.04 65.36
C SER A 306 -34.23 -11.56 65.06
N VAL A 307 -35.24 -10.94 64.43
CA VAL A 307 -35.27 -9.50 64.09
C VAL A 307 -36.52 -8.88 64.70
N LYS A 308 -36.37 -7.75 65.41
CA LYS A 308 -37.48 -6.97 65.99
C LYS A 308 -37.18 -5.48 65.94
N PHE A 309 -38.18 -4.64 66.18
CA PHE A 309 -37.93 -3.22 66.45
C PHE A 309 -37.24 -3.03 67.80
N ALA A 310 -36.28 -2.12 67.87
CA ALA A 310 -35.65 -1.70 69.11
C ALA A 310 -36.68 -1.00 70.00
N ASN A 311 -36.57 -1.20 71.31
CA ASN A 311 -37.47 -0.57 72.27
C ASN A 311 -37.27 0.95 72.24
N ALA A 312 -38.38 1.70 72.18
CA ALA A 312 -38.38 3.15 72.28
C ALA A 312 -38.42 3.62 73.74
N GLU A 313 -37.99 4.86 73.98
CA GLU A 313 -38.30 5.60 75.19
C GLU A 313 -39.78 6.04 75.20
N ALA A 314 -40.28 6.49 76.36
CA ALA A 314 -41.65 6.99 76.48
C ALA A 314 -41.87 8.22 75.57
N ASP A 315 -43.10 8.38 75.06
CA ASP A 315 -43.54 9.52 74.23
C ASP A 315 -42.77 9.73 72.91
N LYS A 316 -42.06 8.70 72.44
CA LYS A 316 -41.47 8.65 71.09
C LYS A 316 -42.45 8.08 70.07
N VAL A 317 -42.34 8.55 68.83
CA VAL A 317 -43.05 7.99 67.67
C VAL A 317 -42.03 7.63 66.59
N LEU A 318 -42.31 6.56 65.82
CA LEU A 318 -41.51 6.29 64.63
C LEU A 318 -41.91 7.28 63.55
N VAL A 319 -40.93 7.99 63.03
CA VAL A 319 -41.08 8.84 61.86
C VAL A 319 -40.03 8.47 60.83
N THR A 320 -40.25 8.92 59.61
CA THR A 320 -39.22 8.92 58.58
C THR A 320 -38.64 10.33 58.54
N ASP A 321 -37.34 10.46 58.72
CA ASP A 321 -36.66 11.74 58.57
C ASP A 321 -36.64 12.20 57.10
N ASP A 322 -36.15 13.41 56.86
CA ASP A 322 -36.03 14.00 55.53
C ASP A 322 -34.98 13.31 54.64
N GLN A 323 -34.15 12.44 55.21
CA GLN A 323 -33.25 11.54 54.47
C GLN A 323 -33.87 10.17 54.18
N GLY A 324 -35.10 9.89 54.63
CA GLY A 324 -35.77 8.62 54.40
C GLY A 324 -35.45 7.55 55.45
N ASN A 325 -34.69 7.86 56.50
CA ASN A 325 -34.39 6.91 57.57
C ASN A 325 -35.54 6.84 58.57
N VAL A 326 -35.80 5.63 59.06
CA VAL A 326 -36.75 5.43 60.15
C VAL A 326 -36.03 5.70 61.47
N ILE A 327 -36.57 6.63 62.26
CA ILE A 327 -36.02 7.05 63.55
C ILE A 327 -37.13 7.20 64.60
N TRP A 328 -36.75 7.11 65.87
CA TRP A 328 -37.62 7.47 66.99
C TRP A 328 -37.46 8.96 67.31
N VAL A 329 -38.55 9.72 67.25
CA VAL A 329 -38.57 11.17 67.49
C VAL A 329 -39.57 11.51 68.60
N ASP A 330 -39.28 12.56 69.37
CA ASP A 330 -40.22 13.06 70.38
C ASP A 330 -41.52 13.49 69.73
N GLN A 331 -42.64 13.08 70.31
CA GLN A 331 -43.96 13.44 69.80
C GLN A 331 -44.15 14.97 69.67
N SER A 332 -43.50 15.78 70.51
CA SER A 332 -43.59 17.24 70.47
C SER A 332 -42.99 17.87 69.21
N GLU A 333 -41.97 17.25 68.62
CA GLU A 333 -41.29 17.76 67.41
C GLU A 333 -42.16 17.57 66.17
N VAL A 334 -42.97 16.51 66.13
CA VAL A 334 -43.98 16.32 65.07
C VAL A 334 -45.09 17.39 65.15
N GLY A 335 -45.30 17.99 66.34
CA GLY A 335 -46.23 19.09 66.56
C GLY A 335 -45.84 20.41 65.88
N GLU A 336 -44.60 20.57 65.43
CA GLU A 336 -44.10 21.79 64.76
C GLU A 336 -44.55 21.91 63.29
N ILE A 337 -45.09 20.84 62.68
CA ILE A 337 -45.45 20.81 61.25
C ILE A 337 -46.59 21.79 60.88
N VAL A 338 -47.40 22.24 61.84
CA VAL A 338 -48.45 23.25 61.58
C VAL A 338 -47.87 24.65 61.73
N SER A 339 -47.54 25.32 60.63
CA SER A 339 -47.06 26.70 60.57
C SER A 339 -48.18 27.71 60.26
N ALA A 340 -47.97 28.97 60.66
CA ALA A 340 -48.75 30.12 60.20
C ALA A 340 -47.79 31.11 59.56
N ASP A 341 -48.14 31.61 58.37
CA ASP A 341 -47.33 32.58 57.66
C ASP A 341 -48.19 33.66 57.00
N ASN A 342 -47.51 34.67 56.45
CA ASN A 342 -48.07 35.61 55.49
C ASN A 342 -49.32 36.36 55.99
N GLY A 343 -49.13 37.21 57.01
CA GLY A 343 -50.19 37.99 57.67
C GLY A 343 -50.87 37.29 58.84
N LEU A 344 -50.42 36.07 59.14
CA LEU A 344 -50.81 35.28 60.30
C LEU A 344 -49.61 35.01 61.22
N THR A 345 -49.87 34.88 62.52
CA THR A 345 -48.88 34.47 63.54
C THR A 345 -49.41 33.29 64.35
N LYS A 346 -48.56 32.31 64.67
CA LYS A 346 -48.88 31.19 65.58
C LYS A 346 -48.37 31.46 66.98
N THR A 347 -49.24 31.33 67.98
CA THR A 347 -48.89 31.42 69.40
C THR A 347 -49.45 30.19 70.12
N ASP A 348 -48.56 29.37 70.70
CA ASP A 348 -48.86 28.06 71.27
C ASP A 348 -49.63 27.15 70.27
N LYS A 349 -50.92 26.88 70.57
CA LYS A 349 -51.80 26.04 69.75
C LYS A 349 -52.73 26.85 68.82
N ASN A 350 -52.64 28.18 68.80
CA ASN A 350 -53.55 29.07 68.06
C ASN A 350 -52.89 29.74 66.85
N ILE A 351 -53.68 30.06 65.82
CA ILE A 351 -53.28 30.84 64.64
C ILE A 351 -54.09 32.16 64.61
N GLN A 352 -53.42 33.31 64.47
CA GLN A 352 -53.99 34.66 64.65
C GLN A 352 -53.69 35.58 63.45
N LEU A 353 -54.53 36.60 63.19
CA LEU A 353 -54.24 37.69 62.23
C LEU A 353 -53.28 38.72 62.84
N GLY A 354 -52.28 39.13 62.06
CA GLY A 354 -51.20 40.01 62.50
C GLY A 354 -49.86 39.34 62.28
N GLY A 355 -48.86 40.14 61.89
CA GLY A 355 -47.55 39.68 61.42
C GLY A 355 -47.26 40.16 59.99
N ASP A 356 -46.04 39.93 59.53
CA ASP A 356 -45.60 40.41 58.22
C ASP A 356 -46.24 39.61 57.08
N LEU A 357 -46.54 40.30 55.98
CA LEU A 357 -46.87 39.65 54.71
C LEU A 357 -45.57 39.24 54.03
N LEU A 358 -45.37 37.94 53.85
CA LEU A 358 -44.18 37.38 53.23
C LEU A 358 -44.30 37.31 51.70
N LYS A 359 -45.53 37.35 51.19
CA LYS A 359 -45.85 37.32 49.76
C LYS A 359 -47.11 38.16 49.48
N GLN A 360 -47.27 38.59 48.22
CA GLN A 360 -48.45 39.37 47.81
C GLN A 360 -49.71 38.57 48.14
N THR A 361 -50.60 39.18 48.90
CA THR A 361 -51.82 38.54 49.37
C THR A 361 -53.02 39.29 48.84
N THR A 362 -54.01 38.56 48.32
CA THR A 362 -55.27 39.13 47.87
C THR A 362 -56.39 38.59 48.74
N ILE A 363 -57.17 39.51 49.32
CA ILE A 363 -58.45 39.15 49.96
C ILE A 363 -59.53 39.36 48.92
N GLY A 364 -60.04 38.26 48.36
CA GLY A 364 -61.16 38.29 47.42
C GLY A 364 -62.46 38.64 48.13
N THR A 365 -63.17 39.65 47.64
CA THR A 365 -64.51 40.02 48.10
C THR A 365 -65.52 39.83 46.97
N SER A 366 -66.80 39.79 47.33
CA SER A 366 -67.92 39.79 46.39
C SER A 366 -68.97 40.83 46.84
N ALA A 367 -70.04 40.97 46.07
CA ALA A 367 -71.13 41.89 46.40
C ALA A 367 -71.80 41.57 47.76
N ASP A 368 -71.81 40.30 48.15
CA ASP A 368 -72.42 39.78 49.39
C ASP A 368 -71.39 39.43 50.48
N LYS A 369 -70.10 39.28 50.14
CA LYS A 369 -69.01 38.98 51.09
C LYS A 369 -67.98 40.09 51.06
N THR A 370 -68.22 41.10 51.87
CA THR A 370 -67.42 42.33 51.92
C THR A 370 -66.33 42.27 52.99
N LEU A 371 -65.24 43.01 52.78
CA LEU A 371 -64.23 43.26 53.79
C LEU A 371 -64.56 44.57 54.52
N ALA A 372 -65.07 44.45 55.75
CA ALA A 372 -65.41 45.61 56.58
C ALA A 372 -64.28 45.90 57.58
N ILE A 373 -63.66 47.08 57.47
CA ILE A 373 -62.75 47.63 58.48
C ILE A 373 -63.48 48.77 59.20
N THR A 374 -64.05 48.46 60.35
CA THR A 374 -64.85 49.41 61.15
C THR A 374 -63.94 50.28 62.04
N GLY A 375 -64.17 51.61 62.07
CA GLY A 375 -63.49 52.54 63.00
C GLY A 375 -62.52 53.59 62.42
N LEU A 376 -62.44 53.79 61.08
CA LEU A 376 -61.54 54.78 60.44
C LEU A 376 -61.99 56.26 60.60
N ASP A 377 -61.02 57.19 60.72
CA ASP A 377 -61.24 58.66 60.87
C ASP A 377 -61.62 59.35 59.54
N LYS A 378 -62.67 60.19 59.55
CA LYS A 378 -63.38 60.70 58.35
C LYS A 378 -63.28 62.21 58.13
N LYS A 379 -62.32 62.93 58.75
CA LYS A 379 -62.35 64.40 58.87
C LYS A 379 -61.62 65.24 57.77
N LYS A 380 -61.08 64.70 56.65
CA LYS A 380 -60.28 65.44 55.60
C LYS A 380 -60.80 65.30 54.14
N THR A 381 -61.63 66.23 53.63
CA THR A 381 -62.31 66.15 52.31
C THR A 381 -62.27 67.45 51.47
N GLN A 382 -62.29 67.38 50.11
CA GLN A 382 -62.52 68.54 49.22
C GLN A 382 -63.78 68.41 48.34
N ALA A 383 -64.51 69.54 48.32
CA ALA A 383 -65.64 69.97 47.48
C ALA A 383 -66.94 69.15 47.50
N VAL A 384 -67.99 69.83 47.94
CA VAL A 384 -69.35 69.33 48.18
C VAL A 384 -70.18 69.52 46.91
N ASN A 385 -70.85 68.46 46.43
CA ASN A 385 -72.07 68.64 45.64
C ASN A 385 -73.19 69.03 46.63
N ALA A 386 -73.82 70.20 46.44
CA ALA A 386 -74.73 70.81 47.40
C ALA A 386 -75.96 69.95 47.79
N THR A 387 -76.26 68.87 47.07
CA THR A 387 -77.46 68.04 47.31
C THR A 387 -77.18 66.67 47.94
N GLU A 388 -75.97 66.09 47.84
CA GLU A 388 -75.74 64.65 48.09
C GLU A 388 -74.67 64.30 49.14
N GLY A 389 -73.88 65.27 49.65
CA GLY A 389 -72.77 64.96 50.57
C GLY A 389 -71.69 64.03 49.96
N PHE A 390 -70.63 63.72 50.71
CA PHE A 390 -69.53 62.89 50.17
C PHE A 390 -69.96 61.42 50.02
N ALA A 391 -70.14 60.94 48.78
CA ALA A 391 -70.53 59.55 48.49
C ALA A 391 -69.35 58.55 48.52
N GLN A 392 -68.12 58.98 48.21
CA GLN A 392 -66.93 58.13 48.22
C GLN A 392 -65.68 58.91 48.61
N HIS A 393 -64.78 58.27 49.34
CA HIS A 393 -63.49 58.82 49.74
C HIS A 393 -62.40 57.98 49.08
N LEU A 394 -61.42 58.62 48.42
CA LEU A 394 -60.23 57.89 47.99
C LEU A 394 -59.45 57.53 49.23
N LEU A 395 -59.11 56.25 49.37
CA LEU A 395 -58.20 55.80 50.41
C LEU A 395 -56.77 56.15 50.01
N ALA A 396 -56.04 56.80 50.90
CA ALA A 396 -54.67 57.20 50.70
C ALA A 396 -53.85 56.78 51.91
N VAL A 397 -52.70 56.17 51.67
CA VAL A 397 -51.76 55.87 52.74
C VAL A 397 -51.14 57.17 53.27
N ASP A 398 -50.77 57.19 54.54
CA ASP A 398 -50.09 58.34 55.10
C ASP A 398 -48.67 58.53 54.52
N LYS A 399 -47.96 59.60 54.96
CA LYS A 399 -46.65 59.96 54.41
C LYS A 399 -45.61 58.84 54.47
N ASN A 400 -45.79 57.86 55.36
CA ASN A 400 -44.88 56.74 55.52
C ASN A 400 -45.37 55.49 54.77
N GLY A 401 -46.63 55.46 54.34
CA GLY A 401 -47.21 54.34 53.62
C GLY A 401 -47.92 53.30 54.50
N ASP A 402 -47.85 53.43 55.83
CA ASP A 402 -48.17 52.32 56.76
C ASP A 402 -49.65 52.25 57.16
N ILE A 403 -50.34 53.40 57.11
CA ILE A 403 -51.72 53.52 57.59
C ILE A 403 -52.58 54.07 56.46
N ILE A 404 -53.66 53.36 56.13
CA ILE A 404 -54.67 53.80 55.17
C ILE A 404 -55.53 54.93 55.79
N LYS A 405 -55.61 56.08 55.10
CA LYS A 405 -56.34 57.34 55.37
C LYS A 405 -57.10 57.79 54.10
N ALA A 406 -57.46 59.06 53.86
CA ALA A 406 -58.21 59.51 52.65
C ALA A 406 -57.70 60.82 51.92
N LEU A 407 -57.77 60.98 50.55
CA LEU A 407 -57.14 62.05 49.66
C LEU A 407 -57.94 62.57 48.39
N LYS A 408 -57.44 63.63 47.66
CA LYS A 408 -57.93 64.27 46.39
C LYS A 408 -57.10 63.87 45.12
N ALA A 409 -57.66 63.56 43.94
CA ALA A 409 -56.91 62.99 42.78
C ALA A 409 -57.25 63.51 41.35
N ALA A 410 -56.22 63.51 40.47
CA ALA A 410 -56.23 63.32 38.99
C ALA A 410 -56.09 64.51 37.98
N MET A 411 -54.95 65.21 37.93
CA MET A 411 -54.49 66.05 36.77
C MET A 411 -53.00 65.76 36.43
N PRO A 412 -52.56 65.73 35.15
CA PRO A 412 -51.24 65.25 34.73
C PRO A 412 -50.10 66.23 35.05
N LYS A 413 -48.92 65.73 35.50
CA LYS A 413 -47.80 66.58 35.96
C LYS A 413 -47.07 67.39 34.87
N PHE A 414 -47.14 67.04 33.58
CA PHE A 414 -46.67 67.85 32.43
C PHE A 414 -47.16 67.26 31.09
N PHE A 415 -47.06 67.99 29.97
CA PHE A 415 -47.40 67.53 28.61
C PHE A 415 -46.57 68.25 27.52
N TYR A 416 -46.44 67.66 26.32
CA TYR A 416 -45.69 68.30 25.23
C TYR A 416 -46.48 69.42 24.58
N MET A 417 -45.71 70.38 24.09
CA MET A 417 -46.24 71.38 23.19
C MET A 417 -46.79 70.71 21.92
N PRO A 418 -47.99 71.06 21.46
CA PRO A 418 -48.49 70.59 20.17
C PRO A 418 -47.64 71.09 18.98
N SER A 419 -47.80 70.45 17.83
CA SER A 419 -46.93 70.64 16.66
C SER A 419 -46.77 72.11 16.26
N VAL A 420 -45.52 72.49 15.99
CA VAL A 420 -45.15 73.86 15.61
C VAL A 420 -44.07 73.85 14.54
N MET A 421 -44.25 74.69 13.51
CA MET A 421 -43.28 74.84 12.43
C MET A 421 -42.19 75.85 12.83
N VAL A 422 -40.92 75.48 12.61
CA VAL A 422 -39.74 76.33 12.89
C VAL A 422 -39.08 76.76 11.57
N PRO A 423 -39.30 78.00 11.11
CA PRO A 423 -38.72 78.49 9.86
C PRO A 423 -37.18 78.60 9.86
N THR A 424 -36.58 78.34 8.69
CA THR A 424 -35.14 78.57 8.41
C THR A 424 -34.89 79.57 7.27
N ALA A 425 -35.96 79.95 6.57
CA ALA A 425 -35.98 81.02 5.59
C ALA A 425 -37.28 81.82 5.74
N GLU A 426 -37.24 83.10 5.41
CA GLU A 426 -38.37 84.03 5.61
C GLU A 426 -39.63 83.59 4.84
N SER A 427 -39.47 82.96 3.68
CA SER A 427 -40.58 82.39 2.91
C SER A 427 -41.34 81.26 3.61
N GLN A 428 -40.80 80.68 4.69
CA GLN A 428 -41.43 79.58 5.41
C GLN A 428 -42.36 80.07 6.53
N ALA A 429 -42.18 81.29 7.06
CA ALA A 429 -42.87 81.76 8.27
C ALA A 429 -44.35 82.14 8.05
N THR A 430 -45.24 81.13 7.97
CA THR A 430 -46.68 81.29 7.66
C THR A 430 -47.64 80.95 8.82
N GLN A 431 -47.15 80.37 9.93
CA GLN A 431 -47.98 80.00 11.11
C GLN A 431 -48.20 81.18 12.07
N GLU A 432 -49.41 81.29 12.64
CA GLU A 432 -49.74 82.31 13.65
C GLU A 432 -48.85 82.18 14.88
N GLY A 433 -48.27 83.31 15.30
CA GLY A 433 -47.32 83.35 16.40
C GLY A 433 -45.90 82.92 16.02
N VAL A 434 -45.56 82.82 14.72
CA VAL A 434 -44.21 82.45 14.21
C VAL A 434 -43.64 83.49 13.22
N THR A 435 -42.35 83.85 13.33
CA THR A 435 -41.65 84.80 12.41
C THR A 435 -40.21 84.36 12.08
N TYR A 436 -39.61 84.85 10.97
CA TYR A 436 -38.18 84.66 10.64
C TYR A 436 -37.61 85.71 9.68
N ASN A 437 -36.35 86.13 9.86
CA ASN A 437 -35.66 87.12 9.01
C ASN A 437 -34.39 86.53 8.36
N ASN A 438 -34.26 86.63 7.03
CA ASN A 438 -33.13 86.04 6.29
C ASN A 438 -31.78 86.75 6.51
N THR A 439 -31.79 88.07 6.70
CA THR A 439 -30.57 88.87 6.87
C THR A 439 -29.92 88.61 8.22
N SER A 440 -30.71 88.56 9.30
CA SER A 440 -30.21 88.27 10.65
C SER A 440 -30.23 86.79 11.02
N ARG A 441 -30.95 85.96 10.24
CA ARG A 441 -31.18 84.53 10.47
C ARG A 441 -31.88 84.21 11.80
N THR A 442 -32.78 85.09 12.28
CA THR A 442 -33.48 84.93 13.58
C THR A 442 -35.00 84.81 13.44
N GLY A 443 -35.67 84.07 14.35
CA GLY A 443 -37.13 83.90 14.42
C GLY A 443 -37.74 83.79 15.84
N THR A 444 -39.08 83.83 15.96
CA THR A 444 -39.84 83.74 17.24
C THR A 444 -41.06 82.81 17.15
N ILE A 445 -41.53 82.25 18.28
CA ILE A 445 -42.67 81.29 18.42
C ILE A 445 -43.46 81.49 19.75
N ASN A 446 -44.81 81.63 19.75
CA ASN A 446 -45.64 81.70 20.98
C ASN A 446 -46.33 80.37 21.36
N LEU A 447 -45.89 79.73 22.43
CA LEU A 447 -46.24 78.36 22.79
C LEU A 447 -47.62 78.21 23.44
N TYR A 448 -47.96 78.96 24.50
CA TYR A 448 -49.27 78.80 25.18
C TYR A 448 -50.44 79.10 24.24
N THR A 449 -50.28 80.12 23.39
CA THR A 449 -51.30 80.51 22.41
C THR A 449 -51.57 79.36 21.44
N ILE A 450 -50.51 78.77 20.91
CA ILE A 450 -50.60 77.62 20.01
C ILE A 450 -51.19 76.40 20.76
N TYR A 451 -50.83 76.15 22.03
CA TYR A 451 -51.37 75.06 22.86
C TYR A 451 -52.87 75.20 23.10
N LYS A 452 -53.31 76.33 23.68
CA LYS A 452 -54.70 76.57 24.02
C LYS A 452 -55.58 76.44 22.78
N LYS A 453 -55.13 76.97 21.64
CA LYS A 453 -55.85 76.88 20.38
C LYS A 453 -55.97 75.42 19.91
N GLN A 454 -54.86 74.69 19.89
CA GLN A 454 -54.87 73.29 19.41
C GLN A 454 -55.60 72.33 20.37
N PHE A 455 -55.55 72.51 21.70
CA PHE A 455 -56.20 71.63 22.68
C PHE A 455 -57.66 72.01 22.98
N GLY A 456 -57.96 73.31 23.08
CA GLY A 456 -59.32 73.78 23.28
C GLY A 456 -60.21 73.53 22.06
N SER A 457 -59.63 73.56 20.85
CA SER A 457 -60.33 73.34 19.58
C SER A 457 -59.50 72.50 18.60
N PRO A 458 -59.43 71.17 18.79
CA PRO A 458 -58.67 70.28 17.90
C PRO A 458 -59.23 70.28 16.46
N VAL A 459 -58.34 70.23 15.46
CA VAL A 459 -58.71 70.27 14.02
C VAL A 459 -59.71 69.18 13.64
N MET A 460 -59.60 68.02 14.28
CA MET A 460 -60.59 66.97 14.22
C MET A 460 -60.56 66.20 15.54
N SER A 461 -61.73 65.82 16.03
CA SER A 461 -61.87 64.86 17.11
C SER A 461 -62.76 63.72 16.63
N SER A 462 -62.43 62.51 17.03
CA SER A 462 -63.31 61.36 16.81
C SER A 462 -64.65 61.57 17.51
N ALA A 463 -65.72 60.99 16.98
CA ALA A 463 -67.04 61.05 17.59
C ALA A 463 -67.02 60.45 19.02
N GLY A 464 -67.69 61.13 19.98
CA GLY A 464 -67.77 60.71 21.39
C GLY A 464 -66.61 61.19 22.28
N ALA A 465 -65.64 61.93 21.75
CA ALA A 465 -64.54 62.45 22.55
C ALA A 465 -65.01 63.55 23.52
N SER A 466 -64.62 63.42 24.79
CA SER A 466 -64.76 64.48 25.79
C SER A 466 -63.79 65.63 25.48
N SER A 467 -64.18 66.86 25.82
CA SER A 467 -63.33 68.04 25.63
C SER A 467 -62.02 67.90 26.42
N LEU A 468 -60.90 68.28 25.82
CA LEU A 468 -59.61 68.25 26.50
C LEU A 468 -59.59 69.25 27.68
N PRO A 469 -59.10 68.87 28.88
CA PRO A 469 -58.95 69.80 29.99
C PRO A 469 -57.91 70.85 29.63
N VAL A 470 -58.29 72.13 29.66
CA VAL A 470 -57.37 73.25 29.41
C VAL A 470 -57.01 73.88 30.74
N LEU A 471 -55.78 73.61 31.20
CA LEU A 471 -55.23 74.23 32.40
C LEU A 471 -54.91 75.71 32.18
N PRO A 472 -55.12 76.58 33.19
CA PRO A 472 -54.68 77.97 33.12
C PRO A 472 -53.15 78.05 33.13
N ALA A 473 -52.57 79.05 32.44
CA ALA A 473 -51.12 79.22 32.36
C ALA A 473 -50.42 79.34 33.73
N SER A 474 -51.11 79.78 34.78
CA SER A 474 -50.59 79.84 36.15
C SER A 474 -50.29 78.46 36.74
N GLU A 475 -51.00 77.44 36.27
CA GLU A 475 -50.77 76.05 36.61
C GLU A 475 -49.72 75.40 35.70
N LEU A 476 -49.18 76.13 34.70
CA LEU A 476 -48.24 75.63 33.70
C LEU A 476 -46.81 76.20 33.83
N GLY A 477 -45.81 75.45 33.35
CA GLY A 477 -44.43 75.90 33.16
C GLY A 477 -43.86 75.44 31.81
N PHE A 478 -43.20 76.32 31.04
CA PHE A 478 -42.78 76.09 29.64
C PHE A 478 -41.28 75.82 29.50
N HIS A 479 -40.91 74.76 28.78
CA HIS A 479 -39.53 74.25 28.74
C HIS A 479 -39.12 73.85 27.31
N VAL A 480 -38.01 74.37 26.77
CA VAL A 480 -37.39 73.85 25.53
C VAL A 480 -36.32 72.85 25.91
N THR A 481 -36.45 71.62 25.42
CA THR A 481 -35.63 70.49 25.86
C THR A 481 -34.59 70.07 24.82
N TYR A 482 -34.75 70.45 23.55
CA TYR A 482 -33.80 70.16 22.49
C TYR A 482 -33.90 71.17 21.33
N ALA A 483 -32.77 71.46 20.70
CA ALA A 483 -32.67 72.13 19.41
C ALA A 483 -31.45 71.60 18.65
N THR A 484 -31.54 71.41 17.33
CA THR A 484 -30.43 70.83 16.53
C THR A 484 -29.19 71.71 16.59
N GLU A 485 -28.13 71.17 17.20
CA GLU A 485 -26.87 71.87 17.41
C GLU A 485 -26.20 72.23 16.07
N GLY A 486 -25.61 73.42 16.01
CA GLY A 486 -25.04 73.95 14.77
C GLY A 486 -26.08 74.38 13.74
N VAL A 487 -27.39 74.15 13.98
CA VAL A 487 -28.50 74.66 13.17
C VAL A 487 -29.28 75.71 13.92
N PHE A 488 -29.84 75.41 15.08
CA PHE A 488 -30.66 76.33 15.87
C PHE A 488 -29.98 76.71 17.18
N THR A 489 -29.99 78.01 17.51
CA THR A 489 -29.64 78.53 18.84
C THR A 489 -30.87 79.18 19.47
N ILE A 490 -31.37 78.65 20.58
CA ILE A 490 -32.50 79.22 21.32
C ILE A 490 -32.00 80.39 22.19
N LYS A 491 -32.68 81.53 22.12
CA LYS A 491 -32.28 82.76 22.80
C LYS A 491 -33.08 83.01 24.10
N SER A 492 -34.37 82.68 24.18
CA SER A 492 -35.21 82.90 25.39
C SER A 492 -36.58 82.20 25.38
N ILE A 493 -37.22 82.08 26.57
CA ILE A 493 -38.64 81.71 26.82
C ILE A 493 -39.24 82.51 28.01
N THR A 494 -40.54 82.88 27.98
CA THR A 494 -41.24 83.59 29.10
C THR A 494 -42.23 82.71 29.88
N ALA A 495 -42.71 83.16 31.05
CA ALA A 495 -43.70 82.45 31.88
C ALA A 495 -45.09 82.37 31.23
N GLU A 496 -45.35 83.19 30.20
CA GLU A 496 -46.53 83.15 29.34
C GLU A 496 -46.28 82.32 28.05
N GLY A 497 -45.03 81.88 27.82
CA GLY A 497 -44.67 80.92 26.77
C GLY A 497 -44.15 81.48 25.44
N LEU A 498 -43.57 82.69 25.34
CA LEU A 498 -42.99 83.22 24.08
C LEU A 498 -41.50 82.85 23.91
N MET A 499 -41.10 82.24 22.78
CA MET A 499 -39.74 81.74 22.48
C MET A 499 -39.04 82.50 21.32
N THR A 500 -37.72 82.71 21.38
CA THR A 500 -36.88 83.32 20.31
C THR A 500 -35.69 82.41 19.92
N TYR A 501 -35.30 82.34 18.63
CA TYR A 501 -34.18 81.50 18.13
C TYR A 501 -33.41 82.10 16.92
N GLU A 502 -32.23 81.55 16.61
CA GLU A 502 -31.35 81.92 15.49
C GLU A 502 -30.86 80.68 14.70
N VAL A 503 -30.67 80.80 13.38
CA VAL A 503 -30.20 79.72 12.49
C VAL A 503 -28.77 79.97 12.00
N SER A 504 -27.88 79.00 12.17
CA SER A 504 -26.46 79.11 11.80
C SER A 504 -26.23 79.35 10.31
N SER A 505 -25.23 80.16 9.96
CA SER A 505 -24.87 80.50 8.56
C SER A 505 -24.19 79.36 7.81
N THR A 506 -23.60 78.39 8.51
CA THR A 506 -23.00 77.19 7.92
C THR A 506 -23.95 75.99 7.93
N ALA A 507 -25.17 76.16 8.44
CA ALA A 507 -26.16 75.09 8.51
C ALA A 507 -26.48 74.58 7.10
N ASN A 508 -26.37 73.26 6.91
CA ASN A 508 -26.92 72.62 5.73
C ASN A 508 -28.44 72.46 5.91
N ILE A 509 -29.18 73.47 5.45
CA ILE A 509 -30.64 73.55 5.57
C ILE A 509 -31.40 72.60 4.62
N ASN A 510 -30.69 71.79 3.83
CA ASN A 510 -31.29 70.76 2.99
C ASN A 510 -31.38 69.39 3.69
N VAL A 511 -30.96 69.31 4.97
CA VAL A 511 -31.10 68.12 5.81
C VAL A 511 -31.98 68.47 7.02
N GLY A 512 -32.85 67.55 7.45
CA GLY A 512 -33.85 67.80 8.49
C GLY A 512 -33.25 68.20 9.85
N SER A 513 -33.90 69.17 10.54
CA SER A 513 -33.52 69.69 11.86
C SER A 513 -34.75 69.88 12.76
N PHE A 514 -34.60 69.80 14.09
CA PHE A 514 -35.69 69.68 15.08
C PHE A 514 -35.53 70.55 16.34
N ILE A 515 -36.66 70.89 16.98
CA ILE A 515 -36.80 71.51 18.32
C ILE A 515 -37.86 70.76 19.13
N ASN A 516 -37.69 70.64 20.45
CA ASN A 516 -38.65 69.96 21.35
C ASN A 516 -39.05 70.80 22.59
N ILE A 517 -40.33 70.77 22.97
CA ILE A 517 -40.91 71.71 23.97
C ILE A 517 -41.97 71.04 24.88
N VAL A 518 -41.95 71.33 26.19
CA VAL A 518 -42.73 70.67 27.28
C VAL A 518 -43.37 71.67 28.25
N PHE A 519 -44.55 71.35 28.79
CA PHE A 519 -45.40 72.15 29.69
C PHE A 519 -45.67 71.42 31.03
N SER A 520 -45.24 71.88 32.20
CA SER A 520 -45.44 71.23 33.51
C SER A 520 -46.61 71.74 34.36
N VAL A 521 -47.34 70.88 35.07
CA VAL A 521 -48.51 71.15 35.94
C VAL A 521 -48.14 71.17 37.42
N LYS A 522 -48.63 72.17 38.17
CA LYS A 522 -48.31 72.40 39.59
C LYS A 522 -49.23 71.59 40.53
N GLU A 523 -48.70 71.13 41.67
CA GLU A 523 -49.41 70.23 42.62
C GLU A 523 -49.94 70.89 43.90
N ASP A 524 -49.83 72.23 44.01
CA ASP A 524 -50.18 72.99 45.23
C ASP A 524 -51.58 73.63 45.19
#